data_AF-A0AAF0PU73-F1
#
_entry.id   AF-A0AAF0PU73-F1
#
_cell.length_a   1.000
_cell.length_b   1.000
_cell.length_c   1.000
_cell.angle_alpha   90.00
_cell.angle_beta   90.00
_cell.angle_gamma   90.00
#
_symmetry.space_group_name_H-M   'P 1'
#
loop_
_entity.id
_entity.type
_entity.pdbx_description
1 polymer ?
#
loop_
_entity_poly.entity_id
_entity_poly.type
_entity_poly.pdbx_seq_one_letter_code
_entity_poly.pdbx_strand_id
1 'polypeptide(L)'
;MAAVEEPILSRLDRLDNIDRQARGLYRSIGQDDFHHVDGIKKLEEVRGGDHSPKTSTASSETLTSDGQVSSLDFSPRSMEKHCRPIEDVISETEHKGTLIERLVNVENRVLNVCLQLEAELEMMKKKKEEENFNLKNKLAHNKASFKSFVKSCVKGTGVGKHKQRD
;
A
#
# COMPACT_ATOMS: atom_id res chain seq x y z
N MET A 1 -1.00 34.30 21.83
CA MET A 1 0.32 33.97 21.28
C MET A 1 0.10 33.54 19.84
N ALA A 2 0.77 34.15 18.86
CA ALA A 2 0.72 33.63 17.50
C ALA A 2 1.48 32.30 17.49
N ALA A 3 0.84 31.22 17.05
CA ALA A 3 1.56 29.99 16.74
C ALA A 3 2.51 30.31 15.57
N VAL A 4 3.81 30.09 15.77
CA VAL A 4 4.79 30.25 14.69
C VAL A 4 4.61 29.03 13.77
N GLU A 5 3.74 29.19 12.78
CA GLU A 5 3.39 28.15 11.84
C GLU A 5 4.62 27.79 10.99
N GLU A 6 5.01 26.51 11.00
CA GLU A 6 6.24 26.07 10.35
C GLU A 6 6.18 26.24 8.83
N PRO A 7 7.29 26.59 8.15
CA PRO A 7 7.33 26.73 6.70
C PRO A 7 6.85 25.47 5.99
N ILE A 8 6.02 25.63 4.95
CA ILE A 8 5.46 24.53 4.15
C ILE A 8 6.54 23.52 3.72
N LEU A 9 7.72 24.01 3.31
CA LEU A 9 8.84 23.18 2.90
C LEU A 9 9.27 22.20 3.98
N SER A 10 9.45 22.66 5.23
CA SER A 10 9.82 21.80 6.36
C SER A 10 8.78 20.72 6.66
N ARG A 11 7.52 20.97 6.32
CA ARG A 11 6.42 20.01 6.49
C ARG A 11 6.39 18.97 5.37
N LEU A 12 6.76 19.36 4.15
CA LEU A 12 6.99 18.43 3.04
C LEU A 12 8.24 17.57 3.29
N ASP A 13 9.35 18.15 3.77
CA ASP A 13 10.58 17.42 4.13
C ASP A 13 10.32 16.29 5.15
N ARG A 14 9.40 16.53 6.11
CA ARG A 14 8.98 15.50 7.08
C ARG A 14 8.16 14.38 6.43
N LEU A 15 7.23 14.71 5.54
CA LEU A 15 6.50 13.69 4.76
C LEU A 15 7.45 12.84 3.91
N ASP A 16 8.39 13.46 3.21
CA ASP A 16 9.41 12.77 2.40
C ASP A 16 10.31 11.87 3.26
N ASN A 17 10.60 12.26 4.51
CA ASN A 17 11.33 11.43 5.46
C ASN A 17 10.52 10.21 5.92
N ILE A 18 9.25 10.39 6.28
CA ILE A 18 8.35 9.31 6.69
C ILE A 18 8.15 8.31 5.53
N ASP A 19 7.92 8.80 4.32
CA ASP A 19 7.74 7.99 3.11
C ASP A 19 9.04 7.22 2.72
N ARG A 20 10.21 7.85 2.90
CA ARG A 20 11.53 7.18 2.79
C ARG A 20 11.70 6.08 3.85
N GLN A 21 11.32 6.31 5.10
CA GLN A 21 11.36 5.31 6.17
C GLN A 21 10.44 4.13 5.86
N ALA A 22 9.19 4.40 5.47
CA ALA A 22 8.22 3.39 5.07
C ALA A 22 8.76 2.51 3.91
N ARG A 23 9.32 3.10 2.86
CA ARG A 23 9.98 2.36 1.76
C ARG A 23 11.14 1.48 2.24
N GLY A 24 11.90 1.94 3.24
CA GLY A 24 12.96 1.15 3.88
C GLY A 24 12.40 -0.12 4.54
N LEU A 25 11.34 0.03 5.34
CA LEU A 25 10.65 -1.07 6.00
C LEU A 25 10.08 -2.07 4.99
N TYR A 26 9.38 -1.61 3.95
CA TYR A 26 8.87 -2.49 2.89
C TYR A 26 9.97 -3.30 2.19
N ARG A 27 11.15 -2.70 1.96
CA ARG A 27 12.30 -3.42 1.40
C ARG A 27 12.81 -4.52 2.33
N SER A 28 12.84 -4.29 3.64
CA SER A 28 13.29 -5.28 4.64
C SER A 28 12.39 -6.50 4.78
N ILE A 29 11.12 -6.44 4.34
CA ILE A 29 10.20 -7.58 4.31
C ILE A 29 10.46 -8.48 3.09
N GLY A 30 10.94 -7.90 1.99
CA GLY A 30 10.88 -8.48 0.65
C GLY A 30 12.02 -9.41 0.22
N GLN A 31 12.65 -10.19 1.11
CA GLN A 31 13.72 -11.12 0.73
C GLN A 31 13.52 -12.60 1.08
N ASP A 32 12.67 -12.95 2.05
CA ASP A 32 12.53 -14.36 2.48
C ASP A 32 11.35 -15.11 1.83
N ASP A 33 10.27 -14.42 1.42
CA ASP A 33 8.97 -15.07 1.16
C ASP A 33 8.38 -14.77 -0.26
N PHE A 34 9.09 -14.07 -1.15
CA PHE A 34 8.58 -13.58 -2.45
C PHE A 34 9.03 -14.40 -3.68
N HIS A 35 8.58 -15.66 -3.78
CA HIS A 35 8.54 -16.40 -5.05
C HIS A 35 7.12 -16.49 -5.67
N HIS A 36 6.13 -15.78 -5.13
CA HIS A 36 4.71 -15.96 -5.50
C HIS A 36 3.95 -14.70 -5.96
N VAL A 37 4.56 -13.50 -5.98
CA VAL A 37 3.84 -12.24 -6.29
C VAL A 37 4.33 -11.58 -7.58
N ASP A 38 4.43 -12.38 -8.66
CA ASP A 38 4.53 -11.84 -10.04
C ASP A 38 3.14 -11.60 -10.66
N GLY A 39 2.06 -11.82 -9.89
CA GLY A 39 0.67 -11.72 -10.34
C GLY A 39 0.09 -10.30 -10.42
N ILE A 40 0.72 -9.29 -9.81
CA ILE A 40 0.15 -7.92 -9.73
C ILE A 40 0.46 -7.09 -10.98
N LYS A 41 1.55 -7.39 -11.70
CA LYS A 41 1.91 -6.67 -12.95
C LYS A 41 0.92 -6.84 -14.11
N LYS A 42 -0.04 -7.77 -14.01
CA LYS A 42 -0.96 -8.12 -15.10
C LYS A 42 -2.26 -7.31 -15.15
N LEU A 43 -2.42 -6.31 -14.27
CA LEU A 43 -3.60 -5.42 -14.23
C LEU A 43 -3.37 -4.01 -14.79
N GLU A 44 -2.12 -3.63 -15.10
CA GLU A 44 -1.81 -2.31 -15.67
C GLU A 44 -2.04 -2.27 -17.20
N GLU A 45 -2.12 -3.42 -17.87
CA GLU A 45 -2.25 -3.55 -19.33
C GLU A 45 -3.72 -3.61 -19.82
N VAL A 46 -4.67 -2.97 -19.11
CA VAL A 46 -6.07 -2.83 -19.58
C VAL A 46 -6.61 -1.41 -19.37
N ARG A 47 -5.90 -0.40 -19.90
CA ARG A 47 -6.46 0.96 -20.11
C ARG A 47 -5.90 1.67 -21.36
N GLY A 48 -5.71 0.91 -22.43
CA GLY A 48 -5.61 1.43 -23.81
C GLY A 48 -6.75 0.82 -24.63
N GLY A 49 -7.71 1.63 -25.07
CA GLY A 49 -8.91 1.14 -25.76
C GLY A 49 -9.91 2.25 -26.04
N ASP A 50 -9.86 2.78 -27.26
CA ASP A 50 -10.65 3.92 -27.72
C ASP A 50 -12.14 3.60 -27.86
N HIS A 51 -13.00 4.17 -27.02
CA HIS A 51 -14.42 4.37 -27.36
C HIS A 51 -14.95 5.67 -26.73
N SER A 52 -15.05 6.72 -27.55
CA SER A 52 -15.76 7.96 -27.23
C SER A 52 -17.28 7.76 -27.38
N PRO A 53 -18.09 7.87 -26.31
CA PRO A 53 -19.54 7.89 -26.45
C PRO A 53 -19.97 9.31 -26.84
N LYS A 54 -20.16 9.54 -28.15
CA LYS A 54 -20.84 10.74 -28.65
C LYS A 54 -22.30 10.72 -28.18
N THR A 55 -22.60 11.45 -27.11
CA THR A 55 -23.97 11.69 -26.66
C THR A 55 -24.63 12.76 -27.52
N SER A 56 -25.25 12.33 -28.61
CA SER A 56 -26.08 13.20 -29.44
C SER A 56 -27.29 13.70 -28.63
N THR A 57 -27.34 15.00 -28.35
CA THR A 57 -28.57 15.63 -27.88
C THR A 57 -29.37 16.07 -29.10
N ALA A 58 -30.52 15.47 -29.33
CA ALA A 58 -31.37 15.85 -30.46
C ALA A 58 -31.98 17.23 -30.21
N SER A 59 -31.76 18.17 -31.11
CA SER A 59 -32.48 19.45 -31.17
C SER A 59 -32.53 19.89 -32.63
N SER A 60 -33.75 19.85 -33.17
CA SER A 60 -34.26 20.25 -34.50
C SER A 60 -33.30 20.90 -35.51
N GLU A 61 -33.40 20.44 -36.76
CA GLU A 61 -33.09 21.23 -37.97
C GLU A 61 -33.67 22.65 -37.84
N THR A 62 -32.93 23.71 -38.11
CA THR A 62 -32.68 24.31 -39.45
C THR A 62 -31.65 25.45 -39.31
N LEU A 63 -30.91 25.96 -40.32
CA LEU A 63 -30.84 25.73 -41.78
C LEU A 63 -29.41 26.07 -42.29
N THR A 64 -29.14 25.76 -43.58
CA THR A 64 -28.05 26.21 -44.49
C THR A 64 -26.99 27.26 -44.04
N SER A 65 -25.69 26.99 -44.31
CA SER A 65 -24.79 27.83 -45.14
C SER A 65 -23.29 27.55 -44.88
N ASP A 66 -22.67 26.86 -45.84
CA ASP A 66 -21.25 26.70 -46.16
C ASP A 66 -20.15 27.47 -45.37
N GLY A 67 -19.30 26.68 -44.70
CA GLY A 67 -17.85 26.66 -44.90
C GLY A 67 -17.01 27.92 -44.64
N GLN A 68 -16.39 28.00 -43.45
CA GLN A 68 -15.02 28.50 -43.31
C GLN A 68 -14.22 27.73 -42.25
N VAL A 69 -12.97 27.39 -42.61
CA VAL A 69 -11.88 27.12 -41.65
C VAL A 69 -11.21 28.44 -41.31
N SER A 70 -11.38 28.95 -40.09
CA SER A 70 -10.54 30.05 -39.57
C SER A 70 -10.51 30.09 -38.05
N SER A 71 -9.32 30.40 -37.52
CA SER A 71 -9.02 30.85 -36.15
C SER A 71 -9.75 30.17 -34.99
N LEU A 72 -9.04 29.26 -34.32
CA LEU A 72 -9.31 28.93 -32.91
C LEU A 72 -8.97 30.15 -32.05
N ASP A 73 -9.89 31.10 -31.98
CA ASP A 73 -9.72 32.38 -31.29
C ASP A 73 -9.79 32.17 -29.78
N PHE A 74 -8.62 32.05 -29.13
CA PHE A 74 -8.45 32.11 -27.67
C PHE A 74 -8.64 33.55 -27.14
N SER A 75 -9.61 34.28 -27.69
CA SER A 75 -10.07 35.54 -27.14
C SER A 75 -10.78 35.28 -25.81
N PRO A 76 -10.31 35.85 -24.67
CA PRO A 76 -10.97 35.69 -23.40
C PRO A 76 -12.31 36.44 -23.45
N ARG A 77 -13.37 35.69 -23.77
CA ARG A 77 -14.75 36.18 -23.86
C ARG A 77 -15.08 36.99 -22.62
N SER A 78 -15.57 38.21 -22.82
CA SER A 78 -15.50 39.32 -21.86
C SER A 78 -15.84 38.92 -20.41
N MET A 79 -15.00 39.37 -19.47
CA MET A 79 -15.19 39.17 -18.02
C MET A 79 -16.32 40.05 -17.43
N GLU A 80 -17.44 40.20 -18.14
CA GLU A 80 -18.56 41.03 -17.70
C GLU A 80 -19.49 40.27 -16.73
N LYS A 81 -19.06 40.25 -15.46
CA LYS A 81 -19.92 40.37 -14.27
C LYS A 81 -20.94 39.27 -13.97
N HIS A 82 -20.54 37.99 -14.03
CA HIS A 82 -21.22 36.91 -13.30
C HIS A 82 -20.30 36.26 -12.27
N CYS A 83 -19.80 37.06 -11.32
CA CYS A 83 -19.20 36.55 -10.10
C CYS A 83 -20.30 36.09 -9.14
N ARG A 84 -20.09 34.93 -8.48
CA ARG A 84 -20.90 34.54 -7.32
C ARG A 84 -20.66 35.51 -6.14
N PRO A 85 -21.60 35.66 -5.19
CA PRO A 85 -21.44 36.56 -4.05
C PRO A 85 -20.13 36.35 -3.29
N ILE A 86 -19.52 37.45 -2.84
CA ILE A 86 -18.23 37.39 -2.12
C ILE A 86 -18.36 36.68 -0.77
N GLU A 87 -19.51 36.80 -0.11
CA GLU A 87 -19.81 36.12 1.16
C GLU A 87 -19.77 34.59 1.01
N ASP A 88 -20.31 34.06 -0.09
CA ASP A 88 -20.26 32.63 -0.42
C ASP A 88 -18.81 32.17 -0.66
N VAL A 89 -17.96 33.02 -1.22
CA VAL A 89 -16.52 32.74 -1.43
C VAL A 89 -15.77 32.72 -0.09
N ILE A 90 -16.04 33.69 0.78
CA ILE A 90 -15.40 33.81 2.10
C ILE A 90 -15.78 32.59 2.95
N SER A 91 -17.08 32.35 3.14
CA SER A 91 -17.57 31.22 3.93
C SER A 91 -17.16 29.85 3.35
N GLU A 92 -17.14 29.67 2.03
CA GLU A 92 -16.59 28.46 1.41
C GLU A 92 -15.09 28.28 1.72
N THR A 93 -14.32 29.37 1.73
CA THR A 93 -12.86 29.32 1.98
C THR A 93 -12.57 29.04 3.45
N GLU A 94 -13.27 29.71 4.37
CA GLU A 94 -13.17 29.47 5.81
C GLU A 94 -13.56 28.02 6.17
N HIS A 95 -14.64 27.50 5.58
CA HIS A 95 -15.09 26.13 5.85
C HIS A 95 -14.14 25.06 5.27
N LYS A 96 -13.43 25.34 4.18
CA LYS A 96 -12.40 24.44 3.63
C LYS A 96 -11.08 24.46 4.40
N GLY A 97 -10.84 25.49 5.20
CA GLY A 97 -9.61 25.69 5.94
C GLY A 97 -8.39 26.01 5.05
N THR A 98 -7.25 26.20 5.69
CA THR A 98 -6.00 26.56 5.03
C THR A 98 -5.32 25.37 4.35
N LEU A 99 -4.36 25.64 3.47
CA LEU A 99 -3.47 24.59 2.95
C LEU A 99 -2.66 23.94 4.07
N ILE A 100 -2.28 24.69 5.11
CA ILE A 100 -1.47 24.18 6.21
C ILE A 100 -2.26 23.19 7.05
N GLU A 101 -3.50 23.50 7.41
CA GLU A 101 -4.40 22.60 8.17
C GLU A 101 -4.61 21.27 7.44
N ARG A 102 -4.86 21.32 6.12
CA ARG A 102 -4.96 20.11 5.29
C ARG A 102 -3.65 19.32 5.27
N LEU A 103 -2.50 20.00 5.22
CA LEU A 103 -1.19 19.37 5.30
C LEU A 103 -0.89 18.81 6.71
N VAL A 104 -1.42 19.39 7.81
CA VAL A 104 -1.35 18.81 9.18
C VAL A 104 -2.14 17.52 9.24
N ASN A 105 -3.35 17.50 8.68
CA ASN A 105 -4.17 16.30 8.60
C ASN A 105 -3.47 15.18 7.79
N VAL A 106 -2.83 15.51 6.67
CA VAL A 106 -2.05 14.53 5.89
C VAL A 106 -0.85 14.00 6.69
N GLU A 107 -0.05 14.89 7.29
CA GLU A 107 1.11 14.51 8.12
C GLU A 107 0.70 13.54 9.26
N ASN A 108 -0.34 13.88 10.02
CA ASN A 108 -0.86 13.04 11.10
C ASN A 108 -1.39 11.69 10.61
N ARG A 109 -2.11 11.66 9.47
CA ARG A 109 -2.67 10.41 8.92
C ARG A 109 -1.57 9.48 8.40
N VAL A 110 -0.57 10.01 7.71
CA VAL A 110 0.57 9.22 7.20
C VAL A 110 1.38 8.68 8.37
N LEU A 111 1.72 9.51 9.36
CA LEU A 111 2.44 9.09 10.57
C LEU A 111 1.71 7.95 11.31
N ASN A 112 0.40 8.07 11.50
CA ASN A 112 -0.40 7.03 12.16
C ASN A 112 -0.38 5.69 11.40
N VAL A 113 -0.49 5.73 10.08
CA VAL A 113 -0.39 4.51 9.24
C VAL A 113 1.00 3.89 9.34
N CYS A 114 2.07 4.70 9.32
CA CYS A 114 3.44 4.20 9.49
C CYS A 114 3.66 3.53 10.85
N LEU A 115 3.18 4.14 11.95
CA LEU A 115 3.27 3.55 13.29
C LEU A 115 2.49 2.24 13.41
N GLN A 116 1.32 2.13 12.78
CA GLN A 116 0.53 0.89 12.75
C GLN A 116 1.26 -0.22 11.99
N LEU A 117 1.83 0.10 10.81
CA LEU A 117 2.63 -0.84 10.02
C LEU A 117 3.88 -1.29 10.78
N GLU A 118 4.63 -0.38 11.41
CA GLU A 118 5.79 -0.73 12.23
C GLU A 118 5.43 -1.70 13.36
N ALA A 119 4.33 -1.44 14.08
CA ALA A 119 3.84 -2.33 15.13
C ALA A 119 3.41 -3.71 14.60
N GLU A 120 2.69 -3.76 13.46
CA GLU A 120 2.27 -5.02 12.84
C GLU A 120 3.47 -5.86 12.37
N LEU A 121 4.47 -5.23 11.74
CA LEU A 121 5.70 -5.90 11.32
C LEU A 121 6.49 -6.45 12.50
N GLU A 122 6.56 -5.71 13.60
CA GLU A 122 7.25 -6.17 14.80
C GLU A 122 6.53 -7.34 15.48
N MET A 123 5.19 -7.41 15.37
CA MET A 123 4.43 -8.61 15.75
C MET A 123 4.66 -9.79 14.79
N MET A 124 4.75 -9.55 13.47
CA MET A 124 5.04 -10.61 12.49
C MET A 124 6.44 -11.22 12.69
N LYS A 125 7.47 -10.40 12.95
CA LYS A 125 8.84 -10.87 13.23
C LYS A 125 8.86 -11.80 14.44
N LYS A 126 8.28 -11.38 15.58
CA LYS A 126 8.23 -12.17 16.82
C LYS A 126 7.55 -13.53 16.60
N LYS A 127 6.43 -13.55 15.88
CA LYS A 127 5.77 -14.81 15.47
C LYS A 127 6.67 -15.69 14.60
N LYS A 128 7.34 -15.13 13.57
CA LYS A 128 8.26 -15.87 12.70
C LYS A 128 9.44 -16.45 13.49
N GLU A 129 9.96 -15.73 14.48
CA GLU A 129 11.03 -16.21 15.39
C GLU A 129 10.55 -17.34 16.31
N GLU A 130 9.38 -17.19 16.95
CA GLU A 130 8.76 -18.22 17.81
C GLU A 130 8.45 -19.52 17.02
N GLU A 131 7.90 -19.40 15.81
CA GLU A 131 7.66 -20.54 14.92
C GLU A 131 8.97 -21.23 14.53
N ASN A 132 10.02 -20.46 14.21
CA ASN A 132 11.33 -21.00 13.83
C ASN A 132 12.01 -21.74 15.01
N PHE A 133 11.89 -21.22 16.24
CA PHE A 133 12.35 -21.89 17.45
C PHE A 133 11.60 -23.21 17.70
N ASN A 134 10.27 -23.19 17.59
CA ASN A 134 9.44 -24.39 17.71
C ASN A 134 9.77 -25.45 16.64
N LEU A 135 9.99 -25.03 15.40
CA LEU A 135 10.38 -25.91 14.30
C LEU A 135 11.75 -26.57 14.55
N LYS A 136 12.74 -25.79 15.02
CA LYS A 136 14.06 -26.30 15.42
C LYS A 136 13.97 -27.34 16.53
N ASN A 137 13.17 -27.08 17.57
CA ASN A 137 12.97 -28.01 18.68
C ASN A 137 12.29 -29.32 18.23
N LYS A 138 11.24 -29.22 17.40
CA LYS A 138 10.56 -30.39 16.81
C LYS A 138 11.50 -31.22 15.93
N LEU A 139 12.34 -30.57 15.13
CA LEU A 139 13.35 -31.24 14.29
C LEU A 139 14.44 -31.93 15.14
N ALA A 140 14.90 -31.30 16.23
CA ALA A 140 15.86 -31.90 17.16
C ALA A 140 15.31 -33.15 17.85
N HIS A 141 14.07 -33.09 18.35
CA HIS A 141 13.39 -34.23 18.95
C HIS A 141 13.22 -35.39 17.95
N ASN A 142 12.79 -35.10 16.72
CA ASN A 142 12.64 -36.10 15.67
C ASN A 142 13.98 -36.77 15.30
N LYS A 143 15.07 -36.00 15.20
CA LYS A 143 16.43 -36.53 14.96
C LYS A 143 16.89 -37.47 16.08
N ALA A 144 16.60 -37.14 17.35
CA ALA A 144 16.91 -38.01 18.48
C ALA A 144 16.11 -39.32 18.44
N SER A 145 14.78 -39.23 18.26
CA SER A 145 13.88 -40.38 18.18
C SER A 145 14.21 -41.33 17.03
N PHE A 146 14.49 -40.79 15.84
CA PHE A 146 14.92 -41.58 14.68
C PHE A 146 16.25 -42.30 14.93
N LYS A 147 17.22 -41.64 15.58
CA LYS A 147 18.50 -42.25 15.95
C LYS A 147 18.33 -43.42 16.93
N SER A 148 17.41 -43.32 17.90
CA SER A 148 17.08 -44.47 18.77
C SER A 148 16.38 -45.60 18.02
N PHE A 149 15.48 -45.30 17.09
CA PHE A 149 14.80 -46.29 16.27
C PHE A 149 15.81 -47.08 15.40
N VAL A 150 16.64 -46.40 14.61
CA VAL A 150 17.70 -47.02 13.79
C VAL A 150 18.64 -47.87 14.65
N LYS A 151 19.00 -47.40 15.86
CA LYS A 151 19.82 -48.17 16.80
C LYS A 151 19.13 -49.46 17.24
N SER A 152 17.81 -49.47 17.47
CA SER A 152 17.08 -50.69 17.85
C SER A 152 17.03 -51.72 16.72
N CYS A 153 16.82 -51.28 15.47
CA CYS A 153 16.84 -52.14 14.29
C CYS A 153 18.22 -52.80 14.07
N VAL A 154 19.30 -52.01 14.14
CA VAL A 154 20.67 -52.51 13.91
C VAL A 154 21.21 -53.35 15.07
N LYS A 155 20.81 -53.07 16.33
CA LYS A 155 21.30 -53.82 17.50
C LYS A 155 20.72 -55.24 17.57
N GLY A 156 19.61 -55.50 16.87
CA GLY A 156 18.90 -56.77 16.84
C GLY A 156 18.15 -57.05 18.14
N THR A 157 16.88 -57.46 18.03
CA THR A 157 16.15 -58.08 19.15
C THR A 157 16.71 -59.47 19.42
N GLY A 158 17.80 -59.53 20.17
CA GLY A 158 18.40 -60.77 20.65
C GLY A 158 17.50 -61.48 21.67
N VAL A 159 16.42 -62.12 21.19
CA VAL A 159 15.57 -63.03 21.97
C VAL A 159 16.31 -64.35 22.15
N GLY A 160 17.40 -64.30 22.89
CA GLY A 160 18.24 -65.44 23.22
C GLY A 160 18.28 -65.63 24.73
N LYS A 161 17.30 -66.38 25.27
CA LYS A 161 17.49 -67.36 26.37
C LYS A 161 16.40 -68.42 26.31
N HIS A 162 16.63 -69.43 25.48
CA HIS A 162 16.05 -70.75 25.67
C HIS A 162 16.40 -71.21 27.09
N LYS A 163 15.40 -71.48 27.94
CA LYS A 163 15.63 -72.13 29.23
C LYS A 163 15.06 -73.54 29.17
N GLN A 164 15.87 -74.46 28.67
CA GLN A 164 15.70 -75.88 29.01
C GLN A 164 15.65 -75.98 30.53
N ARG A 165 14.68 -76.75 31.03
CA ARG A 165 14.72 -77.35 32.35
C ARG A 165 14.68 -78.85 32.12
N ASP A 166 15.64 -79.53 32.71
CA ASP A 166 15.58 -80.96 33.00
C ASP A 166 14.53 -81.23 34.11
#